data_AF-W7YF90-F1
#
_entry.id   AF-W7YF90-F1
#
_cell.length_a   1.000
_cell.length_b   1.000
_cell.length_c   1.000
_cell.angle_alpha   90.00
_cell.angle_beta   90.00
_cell.angle_gamma   90.00
#
_symmetry.space_group_name_H-M   'P 1'
#
loop_
_entity.id
_entity.type
_entity.pdbx_description
1 polymer ?
#
loop_
_entity_poly.entity_id
_entity_poly.type
_entity_poly.pdbx_seq_one_letter_code
_entity_poly.pdbx_strand_id
1 'polypeptide(L)'
;MFEEINERMIQLKENRRNQERWTQRLEELDRELKQLEGEADTWKARLHKEEKDVERLTSASLTGLLFSLIGRKEEKLEHEQLEVLEAKAKYDAAIRSLEDVRAQRDDMLRLLQTVRYADVEYQQVFRDKEQMLLRGNRELVDLSERRASLTVQMKEMKEAVQAGKVVLSDLEYAEDSYILLRAGG
;
A
#
# COMPACT_ATOMS: atom_id res chain seq x y z
N MET A 1 0.43 -30.22 -27.25
CA MET A 1 0.97 -28.95 -27.76
C MET A 1 0.00 -27.77 -27.59
N PHE A 2 -1.11 -27.64 -28.36
CA PHE A 2 -2.06 -26.53 -28.15
C PHE A 2 -2.82 -26.61 -26.82
N GLU A 3 -3.10 -27.82 -26.35
CA GLU A 3 -3.78 -28.08 -25.07
C GLU A 3 -2.90 -27.73 -23.87
N GLU A 4 -1.64 -28.17 -23.86
CA GLU A 4 -0.61 -27.80 -22.86
C GLU A 4 -0.35 -26.28 -22.81
N ILE A 5 -0.34 -25.60 -23.97
CA ILE A 5 -0.20 -24.14 -24.03
C ILE A 5 -1.43 -23.45 -23.42
N ASN A 6 -2.64 -23.96 -23.68
CA ASN A 6 -3.86 -23.42 -23.09
C ASN A 6 -3.90 -23.63 -21.58
N GLU A 7 -3.53 -24.81 -21.08
CA GLU A 7 -3.45 -25.10 -19.64
C GLU A 7 -2.45 -24.15 -18.96
N ARG A 8 -1.27 -23.96 -19.56
CA ARG A 8 -0.26 -23.03 -19.05
C ARG A 8 -0.74 -21.57 -19.06
N MET A 9 -1.49 -21.16 -20.08
CA MET A 9 -2.12 -19.83 -20.11
C MET A 9 -3.18 -19.63 -19.03
N ILE A 10 -3.96 -20.67 -18.70
CA ILE A 10 -4.95 -20.63 -17.62
C ILE A 10 -4.25 -20.43 -16.28
N GLN A 11 -3.21 -21.22 -16.00
CA GLN A 11 -2.40 -21.09 -14.78
C GLN A 11 -1.76 -19.70 -14.65
N LEU A 12 -1.20 -19.18 -15.73
CA LEU A 12 -0.59 -17.84 -15.73
C LEU A 12 -1.63 -16.73 -15.51
N LYS A 13 -2.84 -16.87 -16.07
CA LYS A 13 -3.94 -15.93 -15.81
C LYS A 13 -4.39 -15.98 -14.35
N GLU A 14 -4.43 -17.16 -13.75
CA GLU A 14 -4.71 -17.33 -12.33
C GLU A 14 -3.63 -16.69 -11.45
N ASN A 15 -2.35 -16.89 -11.78
CA ASN A 15 -1.22 -16.27 -11.08
C ASN A 15 -1.27 -14.73 -11.14
N ARG A 16 -1.65 -14.14 -12.28
CA ARG A 16 -1.84 -12.68 -12.40
C ARG A 16 -2.97 -12.18 -11.49
N ARG A 17 -4.10 -12.89 -11.44
CA ARG A 17 -5.21 -12.55 -10.54
C ARG A 17 -4.80 -12.68 -9.07
N ASN A 18 -4.00 -13.68 -8.74
CA ASN A 18 -3.45 -13.85 -7.40
C ASN A 18 -2.49 -12.71 -7.05
N GLN A 19 -1.64 -12.29 -7.99
CA GLN A 19 -0.75 -11.14 -7.82
C GLN A 19 -1.52 -9.85 -7.50
N GLU A 20 -2.59 -9.55 -8.25
CA GLU A 20 -3.46 -8.40 -7.97
C GLU A 20 -4.07 -8.48 -6.57
N ARG A 21 -4.67 -9.62 -6.23
CA ARG A 21 -5.28 -9.85 -4.91
C ARG A 21 -4.30 -9.72 -3.76
N TRP A 22 -3.12 -10.32 -3.90
CA TRP A 22 -2.09 -10.30 -2.86
C TRP A 22 -1.49 -8.92 -2.68
N THR A 23 -1.35 -8.15 -3.77
CA THR A 23 -0.92 -6.75 -3.70
C THR A 23 -1.93 -5.89 -2.96
N GLN A 24 -3.23 -6.03 -3.25
CA GLN A 24 -4.29 -5.33 -2.52
C GLN A 24 -4.28 -5.68 -1.03
N ARG A 25 -4.14 -6.97 -0.71
CA ARG A 25 -4.07 -7.42 0.69
C ARG A 25 -2.82 -6.89 1.41
N LEU A 26 -1.68 -6.80 0.71
CA LEU A 26 -0.46 -6.22 1.25
C LEU A 26 -0.66 -4.74 1.62
N GLU A 27 -1.32 -3.96 0.75
CA GLU A 27 -1.65 -2.55 1.03
C GLU A 27 -2.59 -2.39 2.22
N GLU A 28 -3.54 -3.30 2.42
CA GLU A 28 -4.39 -3.33 3.61
C GLU A 28 -3.58 -3.59 4.87
N LEU A 29 -2.71 -4.61 4.85
CA LEU A 29 -1.84 -4.95 5.97
C LEU A 29 -0.88 -3.81 6.30
N ASP A 30 -0.34 -3.11 5.30
CA ASP A 30 0.51 -1.92 5.51
C ASP A 30 -0.24 -0.77 6.20
N ARG A 31 -1.52 -0.56 5.84
CA ARG A 31 -2.37 0.42 6.53
C ARG A 31 -2.65 0.01 7.97
N GLU A 32 -2.97 -1.27 8.19
CA GLU A 32 -3.24 -1.83 9.52
C GLU A 32 -2.00 -1.74 10.42
N LEU A 33 -0.82 -2.09 9.91
CA LEU A 33 0.44 -1.93 10.64
C LEU A 33 0.67 -0.49 11.09
N LYS A 34 0.49 0.47 10.19
CA LYS A 34 0.68 1.88 10.52
C LYS A 34 -0.28 2.35 11.63
N GLN A 35 -1.51 1.84 11.65
CA GLN A 35 -2.48 2.14 12.71
C GLN A 35 -2.03 1.53 14.04
N LEU A 36 -1.69 0.24 14.05
CA LEU A 36 -1.24 -0.48 15.24
C LEU A 36 0.07 0.09 15.80
N GLU A 37 0.98 0.58 14.94
CA GLU A 37 2.22 1.25 15.38
C GLU A 37 1.89 2.54 16.14
N GLY A 38 0.94 3.34 15.64
CA GLY A 38 0.47 4.53 16.35
C GLY A 38 -0.23 4.21 17.68
N GLU A 39 -1.00 3.12 17.74
CA GLU A 39 -1.62 2.66 18.97
C GLU A 39 -0.58 2.18 19.99
N ALA A 40 0.41 1.39 19.55
CA ALA A 40 1.50 0.92 20.40
C ALA A 40 2.31 2.09 20.97
N ASP A 41 2.64 3.08 20.15
CA ASP A 41 3.34 4.29 20.60
C ASP A 41 2.51 5.09 21.63
N THR A 42 1.20 5.17 21.43
CA THR A 42 0.28 5.82 22.37
C THR A 42 0.26 5.10 23.72
N TRP A 43 0.13 3.77 23.72
CA TRP A 43 0.14 2.97 24.95
C TRP A 43 1.50 2.98 25.64
N LYS A 44 2.60 3.01 24.87
CA LYS A 44 3.96 3.15 25.39
C LYS A 44 4.15 4.48 26.11
N ALA A 45 3.69 5.58 25.52
CA ALA A 45 3.75 6.89 26.12
C ALA A 45 2.93 6.96 27.40
N ARG A 46 1.73 6.35 27.40
CA ARG A 46 0.89 6.26 28.60
C ARG A 46 1.55 5.43 29.70
N LEU A 47 2.06 4.23 29.37
CA LEU A 47 2.77 3.37 30.31
C LEU A 47 3.92 4.12 30.99
N HIS A 48 4.75 4.81 30.21
CA HIS A 48 5.87 5.59 30.74
C HIS A 48 5.42 6.72 31.69
N LYS A 49 4.26 7.33 31.42
CA LYS A 49 3.69 8.35 32.29
C LYS A 49 3.25 7.76 33.63
N GLU A 50 2.48 6.67 33.62
CA GLU A 50 1.99 6.05 34.86
C GLU A 50 3.17 5.49 35.69
N GLU A 51 4.19 4.91 35.05
CA GLU A 51 5.42 4.44 35.73
C GLU A 51 6.12 5.58 36.48
N LYS A 52 6.18 6.77 35.88
CA LYS A 52 6.79 7.96 36.49
C LYS A 52 5.96 8.49 37.67
N ASP A 53 4.65 8.39 37.60
CA ASP A 53 3.77 8.84 38.68
C ASP A 53 3.87 7.87 39.89
N VAL A 54 4.00 6.56 39.65
CA VAL A 54 4.39 5.58 40.69
C VAL A 54 5.76 5.89 41.29
N GLU A 55 6.77 6.21 40.47
CA GLU A 55 8.12 6.56 40.94
C GLU A 55 8.10 7.81 41.85
N ARG A 56 7.35 8.85 41.46
CA ARG A 56 7.19 10.07 42.26
C ARG A 56 6.51 9.80 43.60
N LEU A 57 5.46 8.98 43.60
CA LEU A 57 4.76 8.61 44.83
C LEU A 57 5.67 7.80 45.75
N THR A 58 6.46 6.88 45.23
CA THR A 58 7.39 6.09 46.04
C THR A 58 8.55 6.94 46.60
N SER A 59 9.14 7.85 45.82
CA SER A 59 10.27 8.68 46.25
C SER A 59 9.93 9.75 47.30
N ALA A 60 8.69 10.26 47.34
CA ALA A 60 8.29 11.36 48.24
C ALA A 60 8.10 10.94 49.73
N SER A 61 8.55 9.76 50.14
CA SER A 61 8.25 9.11 51.43
C SER A 61 9.14 9.52 52.63
N LEU A 62 10.28 10.18 52.39
CA LEU A 62 11.37 10.26 53.40
C LEU A 62 11.27 11.37 54.47
N THR A 63 10.17 12.15 54.56
CA THR A 63 10.13 13.34 55.44
C THR A 63 9.13 13.22 56.59
N GLY A 64 9.62 12.69 57.73
CA GLY A 64 9.37 13.07 59.13
C GLY A 64 7.96 13.19 59.77
N LEU A 65 6.87 13.51 59.06
CA LEU A 65 5.61 13.94 59.70
C LEU A 65 4.33 13.40 59.02
N LEU A 66 4.31 12.15 58.52
CA LEU A 66 3.31 11.71 57.52
C LEU A 66 2.26 10.65 57.94
N PHE A 67 2.06 10.31 59.22
CA PHE A 67 1.12 9.22 59.59
C PHE A 67 -0.33 9.37 59.08
N SER A 68 -0.86 10.59 58.92
CA SER A 68 -2.22 10.85 58.36
C SER A 68 -2.27 10.96 56.83
N LEU A 69 -1.11 11.03 56.19
CA LEU A 69 -0.95 11.06 54.74
C LEU A 69 -0.57 9.68 54.18
N ILE A 70 -0.01 8.79 55.00
CA ILE A 70 0.37 7.41 54.61
C ILE A 70 -0.83 6.66 54.03
N GLY A 71 -1.98 6.59 54.72
CA GLY A 71 -3.14 5.84 54.22
C GLY A 71 -3.71 6.36 52.89
N ARG A 72 -3.83 7.69 52.73
CA ARG A 72 -4.27 8.31 51.45
C ARG A 72 -3.26 8.15 50.32
N LYS A 73 -1.97 8.06 50.67
CA LYS A 73 -0.89 7.84 49.72
C LYS A 73 -0.80 6.38 49.29
N GLU A 74 -1.03 5.43 50.19
CA GLU A 74 -1.11 3.99 49.89
C GLU A 74 -2.26 3.71 48.92
N GLU A 75 -3.47 4.20 49.18
CA GLU A 75 -4.59 4.11 48.22
C GLU A 75 -4.24 4.68 46.85
N LYS A 76 -3.59 5.85 46.83
CA LYS A 76 -3.18 6.47 45.56
C LYS A 76 -2.10 5.66 44.85
N LEU A 77 -1.13 5.11 45.58
CA LEU A 77 -0.08 4.28 45.01
C LEU A 77 -0.64 2.99 44.42
N GLU A 78 -1.58 2.34 45.11
CA GLU A 78 -2.28 1.16 44.59
C GLU A 78 -3.03 1.49 43.30
N HIS A 79 -3.72 2.63 43.25
CA HIS A 79 -4.42 3.06 42.04
C HIS A 79 -3.46 3.24 40.86
N GLU A 80 -2.33 3.94 41.06
CA GLU A 80 -1.36 4.22 39.99
C GLU A 80 -0.65 2.93 39.54
N GLN A 81 -0.42 1.98 40.45
CA GLN A 81 0.08 0.64 40.09
C GLN A 81 -0.91 -0.15 39.23
N LEU A 82 -2.21 -0.03 39.49
CA LEU A 82 -3.25 -0.62 38.63
C LEU A 82 -3.26 0.02 37.25
N GLU A 83 -3.10 1.35 37.16
CA GLU A 83 -3.02 2.05 35.87
C GLU A 83 -1.77 1.63 35.06
N VAL A 84 -0.62 1.43 35.71
CA VAL A 84 0.58 0.86 35.07
C VAL A 84 0.29 -0.54 34.51
N LEU A 85 -0.32 -1.42 35.31
CA LEU A 85 -0.67 -2.78 34.89
C LEU A 85 -1.60 -2.76 33.68
N GLU A 86 -2.62 -1.89 33.68
CA GLU A 86 -3.55 -1.74 32.56
C GLU A 86 -2.84 -1.22 31.30
N ALA A 87 -2.04 -0.15 31.43
CA ALA A 87 -1.30 0.43 30.32
C ALA A 87 -0.30 -0.57 29.73
N LYS A 88 0.37 -1.35 30.57
CA LYS A 88 1.29 -2.40 30.15
C LYS A 88 0.58 -3.52 29.41
N ALA A 89 -0.54 -4.01 29.93
CA ALA A 89 -1.33 -5.05 29.26
C ALA A 89 -1.78 -4.61 27.87
N LYS A 90 -2.22 -3.35 27.72
CA LYS A 90 -2.63 -2.78 26.43
C LYS A 90 -1.45 -2.59 25.47
N TYR A 91 -0.31 -2.12 25.98
CA TYR A 91 0.92 -2.02 25.18
C TYR A 91 1.38 -3.39 24.68
N ASP A 92 1.46 -4.38 25.57
CA ASP A 92 1.88 -5.75 25.21
C ASP A 92 0.92 -6.38 24.19
N ALA A 93 -0.39 -6.14 24.33
CA ALA A 93 -1.38 -6.58 23.36
C ALA A 93 -1.16 -5.93 21.98
N ALA A 94 -0.93 -4.61 21.94
CA ALA A 94 -0.66 -3.89 20.69
C ALA A 94 0.63 -4.40 20.00
N ILE A 95 1.68 -4.68 20.77
CA ILE A 95 2.93 -5.27 20.24
C ILE A 95 2.69 -6.66 19.66
N ARG A 96 1.93 -7.53 20.33
CA ARG A 96 1.58 -8.85 19.79
C ARG A 96 0.79 -8.75 18.49
N SER A 97 -0.20 -7.86 18.42
CA SER A 97 -0.95 -7.61 17.19
C SER A 97 -0.03 -7.11 16.06
N LEU A 98 0.94 -6.25 16.36
CA LEU A 98 1.95 -5.83 15.39
C LEU A 98 2.78 -7.00 14.86
N GLU A 99 3.24 -7.88 15.75
CA GLU A 99 4.01 -9.07 15.35
C GLU A 99 3.18 -10.00 14.45
N ASP A 100 1.92 -10.25 14.81
CA ASP A 100 1.01 -11.09 14.02
C ASP A 100 0.74 -10.52 12.62
N VAL A 101 0.48 -9.21 12.52
CA VAL A 101 0.23 -8.56 11.23
C VAL A 101 1.51 -8.47 10.40
N ARG A 102 2.68 -8.26 11.02
CA ARG A 102 3.97 -8.31 10.33
C ARG A 102 4.25 -9.70 9.75
N ALA A 103 3.97 -10.76 10.49
CA ALA A 103 4.10 -12.13 9.99
C ALA A 103 3.19 -12.38 8.76
N GLN A 104 1.92 -11.96 8.83
CA GLN A 104 1.00 -12.06 7.70
C GLN A 104 1.47 -11.27 6.47
N ARG A 105 2.05 -10.08 6.69
CA ARG A 105 2.64 -9.26 5.64
C ARG A 105 3.81 -9.97 4.96
N ASP A 106 4.71 -10.55 5.74
CA ASP A 106 5.86 -11.29 5.23
C ASP A 106 5.43 -12.55 4.45
N ASP A 107 4.38 -13.24 4.90
CA ASP A 107 3.76 -14.33 4.13
C ASP A 107 3.22 -13.85 2.78
N MET A 108 2.55 -12.70 2.75
CA MET A 108 2.03 -12.12 1.52
C MET A 108 3.15 -11.73 0.55
N LEU A 109 4.25 -11.17 1.07
CA LEU A 109 5.44 -10.87 0.27
C LEU A 109 6.07 -12.13 -0.31
N ARG A 110 6.14 -13.22 0.47
CA ARG A 110 6.62 -14.52 -0.03
C ARG A 110 5.74 -15.05 -1.15
N LEU A 111 4.41 -14.98 -1.01
CA LEU A 111 3.48 -15.38 -2.06
C LEU A 111 3.67 -14.53 -3.33
N LEU A 112 3.78 -13.21 -3.20
CA LEU A 112 4.03 -12.31 -4.34
C LEU A 112 5.33 -12.63 -5.08
N GLN A 113 6.38 -13.04 -4.36
CA GLN A 113 7.63 -13.48 -4.99
C GLN A 113 7.43 -14.71 -5.89
N THR A 114 6.54 -15.64 -5.53
CA THR A 114 6.29 -16.85 -6.35
C THR A 114 5.63 -16.55 -7.70
N VAL A 115 4.90 -15.43 -7.82
CA VAL A 115 4.18 -15.04 -9.04
C VAL A 115 4.77 -13.82 -9.75
N ARG A 116 5.93 -13.33 -9.30
CA ARG A 116 6.56 -12.09 -9.81
C ARG A 116 6.73 -12.04 -11.33
N TYR A 117 6.91 -13.19 -11.97
CA TYR A 117 7.15 -13.29 -13.41
C TYR A 117 5.92 -13.74 -14.21
N ALA A 118 4.77 -13.97 -13.56
CA ALA A 118 3.57 -14.49 -14.21
C ALA A 118 3.10 -13.63 -15.39
N ASP A 119 3.20 -12.30 -15.27
CA ASP A 119 2.89 -11.36 -16.36
C ASP A 119 3.81 -11.54 -17.58
N VAL A 120 5.12 -11.62 -17.33
CA VAL A 120 6.13 -11.75 -18.39
C VAL A 120 6.01 -13.09 -19.09
N GLU A 121 5.83 -14.16 -18.31
CA GLU A 121 5.61 -15.51 -18.82
C GLU A 121 4.30 -15.60 -19.62
N TYR A 122 3.22 -14.96 -19.16
CA TYR A 122 1.96 -14.91 -19.90
C TYR A 122 2.13 -14.27 -21.26
N GLN A 123 2.81 -13.11 -21.32
CA GLN A 123 3.07 -12.42 -22.59
C GLN A 123 3.93 -13.25 -23.53
N GLN A 124 4.91 -13.98 -23.00
CA GLN A 124 5.77 -14.82 -23.82
C GLN A 124 4.98 -16.00 -24.42
N VAL A 125 4.26 -16.76 -23.60
CA VAL A 125 3.44 -17.90 -24.05
C VAL A 125 2.36 -17.44 -25.03
N PHE A 126 1.78 -16.26 -24.81
CA PHE A 126 0.80 -15.68 -25.73
C PHE A 126 1.42 -15.35 -27.11
N ARG A 127 2.61 -14.74 -27.13
CA ARG A 127 3.35 -14.46 -28.38
C ARG A 127 3.75 -15.73 -29.10
N ASP A 128 4.22 -16.74 -28.39
CA ASP A 128 4.59 -18.03 -28.97
C ASP A 128 3.37 -18.71 -29.63
N LYS A 129 2.21 -18.66 -28.95
CA LYS A 129 0.93 -19.14 -29.51
C LYS A 129 0.50 -18.34 -30.74
N GLU A 130 0.63 -17.02 -30.72
CA GLU A 130 0.32 -16.16 -31.87
C GLU A 130 1.22 -16.51 -33.07
N GLN A 131 2.53 -16.65 -32.88
CA GLN A 131 3.45 -17.06 -33.94
C GLN A 131 3.14 -18.44 -34.51
N MET A 132 2.75 -19.41 -33.67
CA MET A 132 2.35 -20.74 -34.13
C MET A 132 1.08 -20.69 -34.98
N LEU A 133 0.08 -19.90 -34.59
CA LEU A 133 -1.16 -19.73 -35.35
C LEU A 133 -0.91 -19.02 -36.70
N LEU A 134 -0.06 -18.00 -36.69
CA LEU A 134 0.33 -17.25 -37.88
C LEU A 134 1.06 -18.14 -38.91
N ARG A 135 1.98 -19.01 -38.46
CA ARG A 135 2.67 -19.95 -39.37
C ARG A 135 1.74 -20.98 -40.02
N GLY A 136 0.58 -21.25 -39.42
CA GLY A 136 -0.40 -22.21 -39.92
C GLY A 136 -1.45 -21.64 -40.87
N ASN A 137 -1.58 -20.30 -40.99
CA ASN A 137 -2.63 -19.68 -41.81
C ASN A 137 -2.22 -18.28 -42.32
N ARG A 138 -1.96 -18.16 -43.63
CA ARG A 138 -1.55 -16.92 -44.30
C ARG A 138 -2.55 -15.76 -44.15
N GLU A 139 -3.85 -16.02 -44.13
CA GLU A 139 -4.84 -14.95 -43.97
C GLU A 139 -4.78 -14.33 -42.56
N LEU A 140 -4.46 -15.14 -41.54
CA LEU A 140 -4.25 -14.63 -40.18
C LEU A 140 -2.97 -13.78 -40.09
N VAL A 141 -1.95 -14.10 -40.90
CA VAL A 141 -0.73 -13.27 -41.03
C VAL A 141 -1.08 -11.89 -41.56
N ASP A 142 -1.74 -11.84 -42.71
CA ASP A 142 -2.11 -10.59 -43.36
C ASP A 142 -3.03 -9.72 -42.48
N LEU A 143 -3.99 -10.35 -41.78
CA LEU A 143 -4.87 -9.65 -40.83
C LEU A 143 -4.10 -9.12 -39.60
N SER A 144 -3.12 -9.86 -39.09
CA SER A 144 -2.30 -9.44 -37.96
C SER A 144 -1.41 -8.24 -38.34
N GLU A 145 -0.77 -8.28 -39.51
CA GLU A 145 0.01 -7.17 -40.05
C GLU A 145 -0.85 -5.93 -40.27
N ARG A 146 -2.06 -6.10 -40.83
CA ARG A 146 -3.02 -5.00 -41.01
C ARG A 146 -3.43 -4.38 -39.67
N ARG A 147 -3.71 -5.20 -38.65
CA ARG A 147 -4.06 -4.75 -37.29
C ARG A 147 -2.91 -3.98 -36.64
N ALA A 148 -1.67 -4.45 -36.80
CA ALA A 148 -0.49 -3.75 -36.29
C ALA A 148 -0.34 -2.37 -36.95
N SER A 149 -0.48 -2.29 -38.28
CA SER A 149 -0.45 -1.03 -39.02
C SER A 149 -1.53 -0.04 -38.56
N LEU A 150 -2.77 -0.50 -38.37
CA LEU A 150 -3.88 0.34 -37.89
C LEU A 150 -3.67 0.81 -36.45
N THR A 151 -3.03 -0.01 -35.59
CA THR A 151 -2.74 0.38 -34.20
C THR A 151 -1.72 1.51 -34.13
N VAL A 152 -0.69 1.46 -34.99
CA VAL A 152 0.30 2.54 -35.12
C VAL A 152 -0.38 3.83 -35.60
N GLN A 153 -1.18 3.75 -36.67
CA GLN A 153 -1.93 4.91 -37.18
C GLN A 153 -2.85 5.52 -36.12
N MET A 154 -3.54 4.69 -35.32
CA MET A 154 -4.39 5.19 -34.24
C MET A 154 -3.59 5.92 -33.15
N LYS A 155 -2.37 5.45 -32.84
CA LYS A 155 -1.48 6.13 -31.88
C LYS A 155 -1.03 7.48 -32.41
N GLU A 156 -0.58 7.54 -33.66
CA GLU A 156 -0.18 8.79 -34.33
C GLU A 156 -1.34 9.81 -34.36
N MET A 157 -2.56 9.36 -34.65
CA MET A 157 -3.75 10.23 -34.64
C MET A 157 -4.07 10.76 -33.24
N LYS A 158 -3.92 9.95 -32.19
CA LYS A 158 -4.10 10.41 -30.81
C LYS A 158 -3.04 11.45 -30.43
N GLU A 159 -1.80 11.25 -30.83
CA GLU A 159 -0.70 12.20 -30.62
C GLU A 159 -0.95 13.51 -31.38
N ALA A 160 -1.43 13.44 -32.63
CA ALA A 160 -1.81 14.60 -33.42
C ALA A 160 -2.97 15.39 -32.79
N VAL A 161 -4.01 14.69 -32.29
CA VAL A 161 -5.12 15.34 -31.55
C VAL A 161 -4.61 16.00 -30.28
N GLN A 162 -3.71 15.35 -29.55
CA GLN A 162 -3.15 15.93 -28.33
C GLN A 162 -2.31 17.17 -28.63
N ALA A 163 -1.46 17.13 -29.66
CA ALA A 163 -0.70 18.29 -30.11
C ALA A 163 -1.61 19.44 -30.55
N GLY A 164 -2.70 19.14 -31.27
CA GLY A 164 -3.70 20.14 -31.66
C GLY A 164 -4.39 20.80 -30.47
N LYS A 165 -4.72 20.04 -29.43
CA LYS A 165 -5.29 20.58 -28.18
C LYS A 165 -4.31 21.48 -27.44
N VAL A 166 -3.02 21.12 -27.41
CA VAL A 166 -1.97 21.97 -26.82
C VAL A 166 -1.88 23.30 -27.58
N VAL A 167 -1.82 23.25 -28.91
CA VAL A 167 -1.79 24.48 -29.74
C VAL A 167 -3.01 25.36 -29.52
N LEU A 168 -4.21 24.77 -29.41
CA LEU A 168 -5.43 25.52 -29.12
C LEU A 168 -5.36 26.21 -27.75
N SER A 169 -4.93 25.48 -26.71
CA SER A 169 -4.77 26.02 -25.36
C SER A 169 -3.72 27.14 -25.31
N ASP A 170 -2.62 27.00 -26.03
CA ASP A 170 -1.57 28.03 -26.12
C ASP A 170 -2.10 29.28 -26.83
N LEU A 171 -2.94 29.11 -27.87
CA LEU A 171 -3.56 30.21 -28.60
C LEU A 171 -4.60 30.95 -27.74
N GLU A 172 -5.44 30.23 -27.00
CA GLU A 172 -6.41 30.80 -26.04
C GLU A 172 -5.67 31.60 -24.96
N TYR A 173 -4.58 31.06 -24.40
CA TYR A 173 -3.76 31.77 -23.43
C TYR A 173 -3.13 33.05 -24.00
N ALA A 174 -2.64 32.99 -25.25
CA ALA A 174 -2.09 34.15 -25.93
C ALA A 174 -3.16 35.23 -26.20
N GLU A 175 -4.38 34.84 -26.56
CA GLU A 175 -5.52 35.74 -26.75
C GLU A 175 -5.90 36.43 -25.44
N ASP A 176 -6.06 35.67 -24.36
CA ASP A 176 -6.38 36.21 -23.02
C ASP A 176 -5.30 37.18 -22.52
N SER A 177 -4.02 36.82 -22.70
CA SER A 177 -2.88 37.67 -22.34
C SER A 177 -2.89 38.98 -23.14
N TYR A 178 -3.19 38.92 -24.44
CA TYR A 178 -3.29 40.08 -25.31
C TYR A 178 -4.46 41.02 -24.92
N ILE A 179 -5.62 40.45 -24.55
CA ILE A 179 -6.78 41.21 -24.07
C ILE A 179 -6.46 41.95 -22.76
N LEU A 180 -5.81 41.27 -21.81
CA LEU A 180 -5.42 41.87 -20.52
C LEU A 180 -4.40 43.00 -20.69
N LEU A 181 -3.43 42.86 -21.60
CA LEU A 181 -2.47 43.91 -21.95
C LEU A 181 -3.14 45.16 -22.54
N ARG A 182 -4.25 45.00 -23.27
CA ARG A 182 -5.00 46.11 -23.88
C ARG A 182 -5.96 46.81 -22.91
N ALA A 183 -6.46 46.10 -21.88
CA ALA A 183 -7.39 46.64 -20.89
C ALA A 183 -6.69 47.41 -19.75
N GLY A 184 -5.37 47.24 -19.59
CA GLY A 184 -4.56 47.91 -18.56
C GLY A 184 -3.72 49.09 -19.06
N GLY A 185 -3.95 49.60 -20.27
CA GLY A 185 -3.23 50.72 -20.90
C GLY A 185 -4.10 51.94 -21.17
#